data_AF-B1ZSL0-F1
#
_entry.id   AF-B1ZSL0-F1
#
_cell.length_a   1.000
_cell.length_b   1.000
_cell.length_c   1.000
_cell.angle_alpha   90.00
_cell.angle_beta   90.00
_cell.angle_gamma   90.00
#
_symmetry.space_group_name_H-M   'P 1'
#
loop_
_entity.id
_entity.type
_entity.pdbx_description
1 polymer ?
#
loop_
_entity_poly.entity_id
_entity_poly.type
_entity_poly.pdbx_seq_one_letter_code
_entity_poly.pdbx_strand_id
1 'polypeptide(L)'
;MSFSAVIKSIGFLLILFVMLYVGMNNPHPIDFQFPIAGTTAKDPIHAPAAIIFFGVFAVGVLAGTLLHTGKGGGKRSSSKEK
;
A
#
# COMPACT_ATOMS: atom_id res chain seq x y z
N MET A 1 1.35 -5.83 -22.49
CA MET A 1 0.68 -4.98 -21.47
C MET A 1 -0.01 -3.83 -22.17
N SER A 2 -1.17 -3.37 -21.71
CA SER A 2 -1.79 -2.17 -22.27
C SER A 2 -1.00 -0.92 -21.88
N PHE A 3 -1.03 0.13 -22.69
CA PHE A 3 -0.38 1.41 -22.39
C PHE A 3 -0.82 1.98 -21.02
N SER A 4 -2.09 1.80 -20.67
CA SER A 4 -2.63 2.14 -19.35
C SER A 4 -1.96 1.35 -18.21
N ALA A 5 -1.65 0.06 -18.42
CA ALA A 5 -0.94 -0.74 -17.42
C ALA A 5 0.51 -0.23 -17.23
N VAL A 6 1.18 0.18 -18.30
CA VAL A 6 2.53 0.76 -18.21
C VAL A 6 2.52 2.06 -17.40
N ILE A 7 1.56 2.96 -17.67
CA ILE A 7 1.42 4.22 -16.90
C ILE A 7 1.17 3.93 -15.41
N LYS A 8 0.29 2.97 -15.09
CA LYS A 8 0.02 2.56 -13.70
C LYS A 8 1.26 1.99 -13.02
N SER A 9 2.04 1.17 -13.73
CA SER A 9 3.31 0.62 -13.22
C SER A 9 4.33 1.72 -12.96
N ILE A 10 4.46 2.71 -13.85
CA ILE A 10 5.34 3.87 -13.64
C ILE A 10 4.89 4.66 -12.41
N GLY A 11 3.59 4.95 -12.28
CA GLY A 11 3.05 5.65 -11.11
C GLY A 11 3.33 4.89 -9.81
N PHE A 12 3.14 3.57 -9.80
CA PHE A 12 3.48 2.72 -8.66
C PHE A 12 4.98 2.78 -8.34
N LEU A 13 5.84 2.69 -9.36
CA LEU A 13 7.29 2.72 -9.19
C LEU A 13 7.78 4.08 -8.67
N LEU A 14 7.15 5.18 -9.09
CA LEU A 14 7.44 6.53 -8.57
C LEU A 14 7.08 6.64 -7.08
N ILE A 15 5.92 6.12 -6.67
CA ILE A 15 5.53 6.09 -5.24
C ILE A 15 6.53 5.26 -4.43
N LEU A 16 6.91 4.08 -4.94
CA LEU A 16 7.92 3.24 -4.30
C LEU A 16 9.28 3.95 -4.22
N PHE A 17 9.70 4.64 -5.30
CA PHE A 17 10.93 5.40 -5.33
C PHE A 17 10.94 6.51 -4.27
N VAL A 18 9.86 7.29 -4.16
CA VAL A 18 9.75 8.34 -3.13
C VAL A 18 9.88 7.74 -1.73
N MET A 19 9.19 6.64 -1.45
CA MET A 19 9.28 5.95 -0.17
C MET A 19 10.71 5.48 0.16
N LEU A 20 11.40 4.86 -0.81
CA LEU A 20 12.79 4.41 -0.63
C LEU A 20 13.76 5.58 -0.49
N TYR A 21 13.63 6.60 -1.34
CA TYR A 21 14.51 7.77 -1.32
C TYR A 21 14.41 8.53 0.00
N VAL A 22 13.18 8.77 0.50
CA VAL A 22 12.98 9.38 1.82
C VAL A 22 13.58 8.51 2.92
N GLY A 23 13.34 7.19 2.88
CA GLY A 23 13.90 6.26 3.87
C GLY A 23 15.43 6.21 3.90
N MET A 24 16.08 6.27 2.74
CA MET A 24 17.55 6.26 2.64
C MET A 24 18.18 7.57 3.09
N ASN A 25 17.53 8.71 2.83
CA ASN A 25 18.08 10.04 3.15
C ASN A 25 17.68 10.54 4.54
N ASN A 26 16.76 9.86 5.22
CA ASN A 26 16.32 10.18 6.57
C ASN A 26 16.45 8.93 7.46
N PRO A 27 17.68 8.47 7.74
CA PRO A 27 17.92 7.24 8.50
C PRO A 27 17.61 7.39 10.00
N HIS A 28 17.38 8.62 10.46
CA HIS A 28 17.10 8.88 11.86
C HIS A 28 15.80 8.20 12.31
N PRO A 29 15.76 7.69 13.55
CA PRO A 29 14.52 7.22 14.14
C PRO A 29 13.49 8.35 14.19
N ILE A 30 12.23 8.00 13.92
CA ILE A 30 11.10 8.90 14.08
C ILE A 30 10.11 8.31 15.08
N ASP A 31 9.35 9.19 15.72
CA ASP A 31 8.26 8.80 16.60
C ASP A 31 7.01 8.62 15.75
N PHE A 32 6.64 7.36 15.49
CA PHE A 32 5.41 7.09 14.78
C PHE A 32 4.23 7.08 15.72
N GLN A 33 3.39 8.11 15.58
CA GLN A 33 2.14 8.25 16.30
C GLN A 33 0.96 7.98 15.37
N PHE A 34 0.25 6.89 15.64
CA PHE A 34 -0.96 6.52 14.91
C PHE A 34 -2.14 6.37 15.88
N PRO A 35 -2.70 7.50 16.36
CA PRO A 35 -3.63 7.52 17.50
C PRO A 35 -4.89 6.70 17.26
N ILE A 36 -5.29 6.51 16.00
CA ILE A 36 -6.46 5.69 15.63
C ILE A 36 -6.27 4.21 15.99
N ALA A 37 -5.03 3.70 15.98
CA ALA A 37 -4.74 2.33 16.41
C ALA A 37 -4.65 2.16 17.94
N GLY A 38 -4.79 3.24 18.72
CA GLY A 38 -4.88 3.25 20.18
C GLY A 38 -3.58 2.91 20.94
N THR A 39 -2.71 2.06 20.40
CA THR A 39 -1.49 1.58 21.05
C THR A 39 -0.33 2.56 20.94
N THR A 40 -0.14 3.17 19.77
CA THR A 40 1.00 4.05 19.46
C THR A 40 0.90 5.46 20.06
N ALA A 41 -0.25 5.82 20.64
CA ALA A 41 -0.43 7.11 21.32
C ALA A 41 0.15 7.12 22.75
N LYS A 42 0.26 5.95 23.38
CA LYS A 42 0.82 5.78 24.74
C LYS A 42 2.28 5.36 24.71
N ASP A 43 2.66 4.59 23.70
CA ASP A 43 4.02 4.11 23.48
C ASP A 43 4.32 4.23 21.98
N PRO A 44 4.86 5.39 21.53
CA PRO A 44 5.17 5.62 20.12
C PRO A 44 6.15 4.59 19.58
N ILE A 45 5.96 4.17 18.34
CA ILE A 45 6.93 3.26 17.71
C ILE A 45 8.15 4.10 17.31
N HIS A 46 9.29 3.79 17.91
CA HIS A 46 10.59 4.40 17.57
C HIS A 46 11.33 3.51 16.57
N ALA A 47 11.29 3.88 15.30
CA ALA A 47 11.97 3.15 14.24
C ALA A 47 12.44 4.09 13.13
N PRO A 48 13.42 3.69 12.30
CA PRO A 48 13.79 4.44 11.11
C PRO A 48 12.56 4.69 10.22
N ALA A 49 12.45 5.89 9.66
CA ALA A 49 11.34 6.29 8.80
C ALA A 49 11.11 5.31 7.64
N ALA A 50 12.19 4.72 7.11
CA ALA A 50 12.15 3.69 6.08
C ALA A 50 11.27 2.49 6.46
N ILE A 51 11.38 1.99 7.71
CA ILE A 51 10.63 0.81 8.17
C ILE A 51 9.14 1.15 8.30
N ILE A 52 8.83 2.31 8.87
CA ILE A 52 7.45 2.76 9.08
C ILE A 52 6.75 3.00 7.73
N PHE A 53 7.38 3.74 6.81
CA PHE A 53 6.81 4.01 5.49
C PHE A 53 6.70 2.74 4.64
N PHE A 54 7.64 1.81 4.79
CA PHE A 54 7.55 0.50 4.14
C PHE A 54 6.32 -0.27 4.64
N GLY A 55 6.09 -0.30 5.96
CA GLY A 55 4.92 -0.94 6.54
C GLY A 55 3.61 -0.37 6.01
N VAL A 56 3.48 0.97 5.99
CA VAL A 56 2.30 1.66 5.45
C VAL A 56 2.10 1.35 3.97
N PHE A 57 3.17 1.42 3.18
CA PHE A 57 3.15 1.08 1.75
C PHE A 57 2.70 -0.37 1.54
N ALA A 58 3.31 -1.33 2.25
CA ALA A 58 3.02 -2.75 2.13
C ALA A 58 1.55 -3.07 2.44
N VAL A 59 0.97 -2.47 3.50
CA VAL A 59 -0.46 -2.61 3.81
C VAL A 59 -1.32 -2.08 2.65
N GLY A 60 -0.97 -0.94 2.07
CA GLY A 60 -1.67 -0.39 0.90
C GLY A 60 -1.59 -1.30 -0.33
N VAL A 61 -0.42 -1.88 -0.61
CA VAL A 61 -0.24 -2.85 -1.71
C VAL A 61 -1.07 -4.11 -1.48
N LEU A 62 -1.05 -4.67 -0.27
CA LEU A 62 -1.83 -5.86 0.08
C LEU A 62 -3.33 -5.58 -0.02
N ALA A 63 -3.82 -4.45 0.51
CA ALA A 63 -5.22 -4.06 0.38
C ALA A 63 -5.61 -3.87 -1.10
N GLY A 64 -4.78 -3.17 -1.88
CA GLY A 64 -5.03 -2.94 -3.31
C GLY A 64 -5.07 -4.21 -4.15
N THR A 65 -4.17 -5.16 -3.86
CA THR A 65 -4.14 -6.47 -4.53
C THR A 65 -5.34 -7.32 -4.13
N LEU A 66 -5.73 -7.37 -2.85
CA LEU A 66 -6.94 -8.07 -2.40
C LEU A 66 -8.21 -7.51 -3.07
N LEU A 67 -8.34 -6.20 -3.17
CA LEU A 67 -9.49 -5.56 -3.84
C LEU A 67 -9.53 -5.84 -5.35
N HIS A 68 -8.38 -5.90 -6.02
CA HIS A 68 -8.31 -6.27 -7.44
C HIS A 68 -8.59 -7.76 -7.67
N THR A 69 -8.19 -8.62 -6.74
CA THR A 69 -8.36 -10.08 -6.86
C THR A 69 -9.79 -10.52 -6.49
N GLY A 70 -10.46 -9.82 -5.56
CA GLY A 70 -11.82 -10.12 -5.12
C GLY A 70 -12.95 -9.70 -6.08
N LYS A 71 -12.65 -8.91 -7.13
CA LYS A 71 -13.67 -8.37 -8.06
C LYS A 71 -14.00 -9.29 -9.25
N GLY A 72 -13.43 -10.50 -9.30
CA GLY A 72 -13.51 -11.42 -10.45
C GLY A 72 -14.57 -12.54 -10.40
N GLY A 73 -15.44 -12.61 -9.38
CA GLY A 73 -16.34 -13.76 -9.17
C GLY A 73 -17.77 -13.64 -9.70
N GLY A 74 -18.12 -12.57 -10.42
CA GLY A 74 -19.52 -12.24 -10.76
C GLY A 74 -19.94 -12.52 -12.19
N LYS A 75 -19.60 -13.66 -12.79
CA LYS A 75 -20.21 -14.08 -14.06
C LYS A 75 -21.63 -14.57 -13.76
N ARG A 76 -22.61 -13.65 -13.70
CA ARG A 76 -24.04 -13.98 -13.86
C ARG A 76 -24.24 -14.50 -15.28
N SER A 77 -23.93 -15.77 -15.49
CA SER A 77 -24.50 -16.57 -16.57
C SER A 77 -25.96 -16.79 -16.21
N SER A 78 -26.81 -15.79 -16.46
CA SER A 78 -28.24 -16.06 -16.66
C SER A 78 -28.33 -16.71 -18.04
N SER A 79 -28.08 -18.01 -18.08
CA SER A 79 -28.48 -18.83 -19.21
C SER A 79 -29.97 -18.65 -19.36
N LYS A 80 -30.39 -18.27 -20.57
CA LYS A 80 -31.76 -18.43 -21.04
C LYS A 80 -32.27 -19.79 -20.61
N GLU A 81 -33.40 -19.83 -19.92
CA GLU A 81 -34.23 -21.02 -19.91
C GLU A 81 -35.70 -20.62 -19.88
N LYS A 82 -36.38 -21.03 -20.96
CA LYS A 82 -37.78 -20.89 -21.37
C LYS A 82 -38.25 -19.54 -21.91
#